data_AF-A0A956S0K2-F1
#
_entry.id   AF-A0A956S0K2-F1
#
_cell.length_a   1.000
_cell.length_b   1.000
_cell.length_c   1.000
_cell.angle_alpha   90.00
_cell.angle_beta   90.00
_cell.angle_gamma   90.00
#
_symmetry.space_group_name_H-M   'P 1'
#
loop_
_entity.id
_entity.type
_entity.pdbx_description
1 polymer ?
#
loop_
_entity_poly.entity_id
_entity_poly.type
_entity_poly.pdbx_seq_one_letter_code
_entity_poly.pdbx_strand_id
1 'polypeptide(L)'
;GPSVAECLTLDGNPSVEDVWPTYTLRYQEDGEERTLEVPLTIADWAATEGRFKKHFKPLKPSEWEGSHLVPFAELVATAPEDRVGKTPWIHTLGPDGRLERLATTHEMVALADDRLRFWDQLKELAGLEVSSRVRQGVSRALEQEFDARLQALTADYETRLAELKASYPRVVARRLAEGLLAGGPDRTVAELLDAAANAVPVGPVAFADDALNGEFAGGPVGGVAAPVPAPAESMPVPAAPSAAPVPSTPAAPPTPTAPAEEEDDELTMGPYIETDLCTSCNECININKRMFGYNDTKQAFIQDPKAGTFAELVRAAEQCPAGIIHPGTPLDPNEPDLDKWRARAEPFL
;
A
#
# COMPACT_ATOMS: atom_id res chain seq x y z
N GLY A 1 -13.16 -18.11 8.21
CA GLY A 1 -12.25 -19.27 8.36
C GLY A 1 -11.14 -18.96 9.35
N PRO A 2 -10.06 -19.74 9.42
CA PRO A 2 -8.87 -19.47 10.23
C PRO A 2 -8.09 -18.18 9.93
N SER A 3 -8.21 -17.61 8.72
CA SER A 3 -7.55 -16.35 8.35
C SER A 3 -8.53 -15.18 8.22
N VAL A 4 -8.03 -13.94 8.29
CA VAL A 4 -8.85 -12.72 8.08
C VAL A 4 -9.46 -12.72 6.68
N ALA A 5 -8.71 -13.13 5.66
CA ALA A 5 -9.20 -13.23 4.28
C ALA A 5 -10.38 -14.20 4.14
N GLU A 6 -10.42 -15.27 4.94
CA GLU A 6 -11.56 -16.20 4.96
C GLU A 6 -12.74 -15.72 5.83
N CYS A 7 -12.61 -14.57 6.50
CA CYS A 7 -13.63 -13.97 7.35
C CYS A 7 -14.18 -12.66 6.78
N LEU A 8 -13.61 -12.14 5.69
CA LEU A 8 -13.96 -10.87 5.08
C LEU A 8 -14.22 -11.07 3.59
N THR A 9 -15.36 -10.55 3.11
CA THR A 9 -15.71 -10.51 1.68
C THR A 9 -15.96 -9.07 1.25
N LEU A 10 -15.55 -8.75 0.02
CA LEU A 10 -15.81 -7.48 -0.64
C LEU A 10 -16.81 -7.61 -1.79
N ASP A 11 -17.55 -8.72 -1.90
CA ASP A 11 -18.52 -9.00 -2.98
C ASP A 11 -19.67 -7.98 -3.06
N GLY A 12 -19.90 -7.23 -1.98
CA GLY A 12 -20.86 -6.12 -1.95
C GLY A 12 -20.41 -4.87 -2.71
N ASN A 13 -19.14 -4.78 -3.10
CA ASN A 13 -18.64 -3.69 -3.92
C ASN A 13 -18.85 -4.01 -5.42
N PRO A 14 -19.62 -3.18 -6.17
CA PRO A 14 -19.90 -3.42 -7.59
C PRO A 14 -18.67 -3.28 -8.51
N SER A 15 -17.59 -2.65 -8.05
CA SER A 15 -16.40 -2.34 -8.85
C SER A 15 -15.14 -2.61 -8.03
N VAL A 16 -14.94 -3.86 -7.61
CA VAL A 16 -13.82 -4.24 -6.73
C VAL A 16 -12.44 -4.14 -7.40
N GLU A 17 -12.38 -4.32 -8.72
CA GLU A 17 -11.15 -4.29 -9.52
C GLU A 17 -10.75 -2.86 -9.94
N ASP A 18 -11.71 -1.94 -9.94
CA ASP A 18 -11.48 -0.56 -10.37
C ASP A 18 -11.06 0.33 -9.19
N VAL A 19 -10.20 1.30 -9.47
CA VAL A 19 -9.81 2.33 -8.48
C VAL A 19 -11.00 3.23 -8.14
N TRP A 20 -11.77 3.60 -9.17
CA TRP A 20 -12.97 4.43 -9.05
C TRP A 20 -14.10 3.81 -9.88
N PRO A 21 -15.30 3.61 -9.32
CA PRO A 21 -16.47 3.27 -10.13
C PRO A 21 -16.84 4.47 -11.02
N THR A 22 -17.50 4.22 -12.15
CA THR A 22 -18.00 5.28 -13.05
C THR A 22 -19.50 5.51 -12.89
N TYR A 23 -19.94 6.73 -13.16
CA TYR A 23 -21.36 7.06 -13.26
C TYR A 23 -21.64 7.94 -14.48
N THR A 24 -22.88 7.86 -14.99
CA THR A 24 -23.32 8.69 -16.12
C THR A 24 -23.95 9.98 -15.61
N LEU A 25 -23.30 11.10 -15.91
CA LEU A 25 -23.80 12.44 -15.65
C LEU A 25 -24.57 12.93 -16.89
N ARG A 26 -25.85 13.26 -16.70
CA ARG A 26 -26.72 13.82 -17.76
C ARG A 26 -26.78 15.33 -17.63
N TYR A 27 -26.48 16.06 -18.69
CA TYR A 27 -26.41 17.52 -18.69
C TYR A 27 -27.04 18.11 -19.95
N GLN A 28 -27.46 19.38 -19.87
CA GLN A 28 -27.96 20.12 -21.03
C GLN A 28 -26.84 20.95 -21.67
N GLU A 29 -26.73 20.82 -22.99
CA GLU A 29 -25.82 21.62 -23.82
C GLU A 29 -26.60 22.13 -25.04
N ASP A 30 -26.71 23.44 -25.17
CA ASP A 30 -27.43 24.11 -26.27
C ASP A 30 -28.89 23.64 -26.48
N GLY A 31 -29.55 23.19 -25.41
CA GLY A 31 -30.93 22.70 -25.43
C GLY A 31 -31.08 21.21 -25.76
N GLU A 32 -29.96 20.50 -25.96
CA GLU A 32 -29.92 19.04 -26.14
C GLU A 32 -29.43 18.36 -24.86
N GLU A 33 -30.03 17.22 -24.52
CA GLU A 33 -29.56 16.37 -23.43
C GLU A 33 -28.35 15.56 -23.90
N ARG A 34 -27.24 15.65 -23.16
CA ARG A 34 -26.02 14.89 -23.38
C ARG A 34 -25.65 14.11 -22.14
N THR A 35 -24.83 13.10 -22.33
CA THR A 35 -24.36 12.21 -21.27
C THR A 35 -22.84 12.18 -21.25
N LEU A 36 -22.25 12.23 -20.06
CA LEU A 36 -20.82 12.11 -19.82
C LEU A 36 -20.58 11.02 -18.78
N GLU A 37 -19.67 10.11 -19.06
CA GLU A 37 -19.23 9.11 -18.08
C GLU A 37 -18.05 9.67 -17.29
N VAL A 38 -18.17 9.70 -15.97
CA VAL A 38 -17.20 10.34 -15.07
C VAL A 38 -16.87 9.37 -13.93
N PRO A 39 -15.60 9.28 -13.49
CA PRO A 39 -15.26 8.54 -12.27
C PRO A 39 -15.93 9.18 -11.05
N LEU A 40 -16.54 8.36 -10.19
CA LEU A 40 -17.06 8.77 -8.90
C LEU A 40 -15.93 8.72 -7.87
N THR A 41 -15.36 9.89 -7.58
CA THR A 41 -14.26 10.03 -6.62
C THR A 41 -14.75 10.50 -5.25
N ILE A 42 -13.85 10.53 -4.27
CA ILE A 42 -14.17 11.12 -2.96
C ILE A 42 -14.52 12.61 -3.06
N ALA A 43 -14.00 13.32 -4.06
CA ALA A 43 -14.31 14.72 -4.27
C ALA A 43 -15.76 14.92 -4.76
N ASP A 44 -16.27 14.02 -5.61
CA ASP A 44 -17.66 14.04 -6.05
C ASP A 44 -18.62 13.86 -4.87
N TRP A 45 -18.35 12.88 -3.99
CA TRP A 45 -19.11 12.71 -2.75
C TRP A 45 -19.00 13.96 -1.85
N ALA A 46 -17.79 14.46 -1.61
CA ALA A 46 -17.57 15.61 -0.75
C ALA A 46 -18.21 16.91 -1.28
N ALA A 47 -18.38 17.04 -2.59
CA ALA A 47 -19.08 18.18 -3.18
C ALA A 47 -20.58 18.21 -2.82
N THR A 48 -21.19 17.06 -2.53
CA THR A 48 -22.58 16.96 -2.05
C THR A 48 -22.73 17.29 -0.56
N GLU A 49 -21.61 17.31 0.17
CA GLU A 49 -21.55 17.41 1.62
C GLU A 49 -21.22 18.85 2.04
N GLY A 50 -22.17 19.56 2.64
CA GLY A 50 -22.03 20.98 2.99
C GLY A 50 -20.80 21.32 3.86
N ARG A 51 -20.34 20.37 4.69
CA ARG A 51 -19.15 20.51 5.53
C ARG A 51 -17.84 20.67 4.75
N PHE A 52 -17.78 20.20 3.50
CA PHE A 52 -16.60 20.34 2.64
C PHE A 52 -16.68 21.54 1.70
N LYS A 53 -17.75 22.34 1.72
CA LYS A 53 -17.97 23.48 0.80
C LYS A 53 -16.77 24.42 0.66
N LYS A 54 -15.99 24.63 1.72
CA LYS A 54 -14.77 25.47 1.70
C LYS A 54 -13.68 24.97 0.75
N HIS A 55 -13.70 23.68 0.40
CA HIS A 55 -12.73 23.05 -0.48
C HIS A 55 -13.09 23.15 -1.97
N PHE A 56 -14.26 23.71 -2.29
CA PHE A 56 -14.76 23.78 -3.66
C PHE A 56 -14.97 25.23 -4.09
N LYS A 57 -14.52 25.55 -5.30
CA LYS A 57 -14.74 26.85 -5.94
C LYS A 57 -15.25 26.65 -7.36
N PRO A 58 -16.38 27.27 -7.75
CA PRO A 58 -16.85 27.20 -9.13
C PRO A 58 -15.86 27.88 -10.07
N LEU A 59 -15.54 27.19 -11.16
CA LEU A 59 -14.67 27.70 -12.23
C LEU A 59 -15.51 28.35 -13.31
N LYS A 60 -15.09 29.53 -13.76
CA LYS A 60 -15.74 30.20 -14.89
C LYS A 60 -15.42 29.47 -16.20
N PRO A 61 -16.30 29.44 -17.20
CA PRO A 61 -16.01 28.80 -18.49
C PRO A 61 -14.70 29.29 -19.14
N SER A 62 -14.36 30.57 -18.96
CA SER A 62 -13.09 31.15 -19.45
C SER A 62 -11.83 30.58 -18.79
N GLU A 63 -11.96 29.93 -17.63
CA GLU A 63 -10.84 29.35 -16.89
C GLU A 63 -10.62 27.88 -17.26
N TRP A 64 -11.56 27.23 -17.96
CA TRP A 64 -11.55 25.78 -18.24
C TRP A 64 -10.38 25.31 -19.10
N GLU A 65 -9.78 26.21 -19.88
CA GLU A 65 -8.62 25.95 -20.76
C GLU A 65 -7.28 26.16 -20.04
N GLY A 66 -7.29 26.48 -18.75
CA GLY A 66 -6.07 26.69 -17.97
C GLY A 66 -5.21 25.42 -17.91
N SER A 67 -3.97 25.49 -18.40
CA SER A 67 -3.03 24.35 -18.45
C SER A 67 -2.66 23.73 -17.10
N HIS A 68 -2.93 24.44 -16.01
CA HIS A 68 -2.72 23.97 -14.64
C HIS A 68 -3.93 23.18 -14.09
N LEU A 69 -5.08 23.19 -14.77
CA LEU A 69 -6.26 22.44 -14.35
C LEU A 69 -6.14 20.98 -14.78
N VAL A 70 -6.32 20.07 -13.83
CA VAL A 70 -6.27 18.62 -14.08
C VAL A 70 -7.50 17.94 -13.47
N PRO A 71 -8.18 17.02 -14.17
CA PRO A 71 -9.27 16.25 -13.58
C PRO A 71 -8.84 15.59 -12.27
N PHE A 72 -9.70 15.61 -11.26
CA PHE A 72 -9.35 15.17 -9.90
C PHE A 72 -8.77 13.74 -9.87
N ALA A 73 -9.43 12.80 -10.53
CA ALA A 73 -8.99 11.41 -10.62
C ALA A 73 -7.61 11.26 -11.29
N GLU A 74 -7.35 12.04 -12.33
CA GLU A 74 -6.05 12.04 -13.03
C GLU A 74 -4.95 12.61 -12.14
N LEU A 75 -5.22 13.71 -11.42
CA LEU A 75 -4.23 14.29 -10.53
C LEU A 75 -3.85 13.33 -9.40
N VAL A 76 -4.83 12.64 -8.80
CA VAL A 76 -4.59 11.61 -7.78
C VAL A 76 -3.75 10.45 -8.32
N ALA A 77 -3.92 10.06 -9.59
CA ALA A 77 -3.12 9.00 -10.21
C ALA A 77 -1.66 9.39 -10.51
N THR A 78 -1.32 10.69 -10.47
CA THR A 78 0.07 11.15 -10.69
C THR A 78 0.90 11.13 -9.41
N ALA A 79 2.23 11.06 -9.56
CA ALA A 79 3.16 11.11 -8.43
C ALA A 79 3.06 12.44 -7.67
N PRO A 80 3.21 12.48 -6.33
CA PRO A 80 3.02 13.69 -5.53
C PRO A 80 3.85 14.90 -6.00
N GLU A 81 5.08 14.66 -6.43
CA GLU A 81 6.00 15.66 -6.99
C GLU A 81 5.46 16.33 -8.27
N ASP A 82 4.75 15.58 -9.11
CA ASP A 82 4.18 16.07 -10.36
C ASP A 82 2.87 16.83 -10.15
N ARG A 83 2.32 16.84 -8.94
CA ARG A 83 1.06 17.54 -8.61
C ARG A 83 1.29 19.02 -8.33
N VAL A 84 2.53 19.44 -8.07
CA VAL A 84 2.86 20.82 -7.68
C VAL A 84 2.43 21.82 -8.75
N GLY A 85 1.67 22.84 -8.35
CA GLY A 85 1.19 23.90 -9.22
C GLY A 85 0.00 23.53 -10.11
N LYS A 86 -0.51 22.29 -10.01
CA LYS A 86 -1.76 21.87 -10.65
C LYS A 86 -2.94 22.10 -9.72
N THR A 87 -4.10 22.40 -10.28
CA THR A 87 -5.34 22.57 -9.53
C THR A 87 -6.31 21.46 -9.94
N PRO A 88 -6.70 20.57 -9.01
CA PRO A 88 -7.65 19.51 -9.31
C PRO A 88 -9.06 20.08 -9.50
N TRP A 89 -9.87 19.44 -10.35
CA TRP A 89 -11.28 19.82 -10.51
C TRP A 89 -12.18 18.61 -10.79
N ILE A 90 -13.48 18.76 -10.50
CA ILE A 90 -14.54 17.77 -10.78
C ILE A 90 -15.67 18.37 -11.61
N HIS A 91 -16.44 17.51 -12.29
CA HIS A 91 -17.67 17.89 -12.98
C HIS A 91 -18.85 17.94 -12.00
N THR A 92 -19.72 18.94 -12.17
CA THR A 92 -20.98 19.05 -11.42
C THR A 92 -22.09 19.59 -12.32
N LEU A 93 -23.33 19.54 -11.84
CA LEU A 93 -24.48 20.13 -12.54
C LEU A 93 -24.89 21.43 -11.86
N GLY A 94 -25.01 22.48 -12.66
CA GLY A 94 -25.57 23.76 -12.23
C GLY A 94 -27.09 23.70 -11.99
N PRO A 95 -27.69 24.73 -11.38
CA PRO A 95 -29.13 24.80 -11.15
C PRO A 95 -29.98 24.76 -12.43
N ASP A 96 -29.39 25.14 -13.56
CA ASP A 96 -29.98 25.14 -14.90
C ASP A 96 -29.75 23.82 -15.67
N GLY A 97 -29.17 22.81 -15.01
CA GLY A 97 -28.86 21.51 -15.62
C GLY A 97 -27.66 21.54 -16.57
N ARG A 98 -26.90 22.64 -16.62
CA ARG A 98 -25.67 22.73 -17.41
C ARG A 98 -24.51 22.09 -16.70
N LEU A 99 -23.53 21.65 -17.48
CA LEU A 99 -22.28 21.12 -16.95
C LEU A 99 -21.42 22.26 -16.39
N GLU A 100 -21.05 22.16 -15.11
CA GLU A 100 -20.15 23.07 -14.43
C GLU A 100 -18.89 22.32 -13.97
N ARG A 101 -17.83 23.08 -13.65
CA ARG A 101 -16.59 22.54 -13.06
C ARG A 101 -16.33 23.21 -11.71
N LEU A 102 -16.03 22.40 -10.71
CA LEU A 102 -15.57 22.88 -9.40
C LEU A 102 -14.08 22.60 -9.26
N ALA A 103 -13.29 23.64 -9.04
CA ALA A 103 -11.93 23.48 -8.55
C ALA A 103 -11.95 22.99 -7.10
N THR A 104 -11.01 22.12 -6.79
CA THR A 104 -10.82 21.47 -5.50
C THR A 104 -9.48 21.86 -4.89
N THR A 105 -9.38 21.84 -3.57
CA THR A 105 -8.11 22.07 -2.89
C THR A 105 -7.25 20.80 -2.82
N HIS A 106 -5.96 20.94 -2.52
CA HIS A 106 -5.04 19.80 -2.42
C HIS A 106 -5.32 18.92 -1.19
N GLU A 107 -5.96 19.45 -0.16
CA GLU A 107 -6.43 18.66 0.99
C GLU A 107 -7.44 17.59 0.57
N MET A 108 -8.24 17.84 -0.47
CA MET A 108 -9.13 16.83 -1.04
C MET A 108 -8.35 15.72 -1.75
N VAL A 109 -7.24 16.06 -2.41
CA VAL A 109 -6.33 15.08 -3.03
C VAL A 109 -5.68 14.21 -1.95
N ALA A 110 -5.20 14.82 -0.86
CA ALA A 110 -4.64 14.08 0.27
C ALA A 110 -5.68 13.15 0.92
N LEU A 111 -6.94 13.60 1.05
CA LEU A 111 -8.04 12.76 1.50
C LEU A 111 -8.27 11.57 0.55
N ALA A 112 -8.17 11.77 -0.76
CA ALA A 112 -8.27 10.70 -1.75
C ALA A 112 -7.13 9.68 -1.59
N ASP A 113 -5.88 10.14 -1.44
CA ASP A 113 -4.73 9.26 -1.20
C ASP A 113 -4.98 8.39 0.06
N ASP A 114 -5.51 8.98 1.14
CA ASP A 114 -5.87 8.22 2.35
C ASP A 114 -6.95 7.18 2.08
N ARG A 115 -8.03 7.56 1.37
CA ARG A 115 -9.13 6.63 1.04
C ARG A 115 -8.65 5.46 0.18
N LEU A 116 -7.81 5.74 -0.83
CA LEU A 116 -7.23 4.73 -1.69
C LEU A 116 -6.29 3.79 -0.92
N ARG A 117 -5.48 4.34 0.00
CA ARG A 117 -4.65 3.52 0.88
C ARG A 117 -5.48 2.58 1.76
N PHE A 118 -6.61 3.06 2.31
CA PHE A 118 -7.50 2.18 3.07
C PHE A 118 -8.18 1.13 2.19
N TRP A 119 -8.52 1.47 0.96
CA TRP A 119 -9.06 0.53 -0.01
C TRP A 119 -8.06 -0.59 -0.34
N ASP A 120 -6.80 -0.24 -0.59
CA ASP A 120 -5.72 -1.22 -0.80
C ASP A 120 -5.53 -2.13 0.42
N GLN A 121 -5.55 -1.58 1.64
CA GLN A 121 -5.49 -2.37 2.87
C GLN A 121 -6.67 -3.35 3.00
N LEU A 122 -7.88 -2.94 2.62
CA LEU A 122 -9.04 -3.82 2.63
C LEU A 122 -8.91 -4.94 1.60
N LYS A 123 -8.43 -4.65 0.39
CA LYS A 123 -8.14 -5.67 -0.64
C LYS A 123 -7.07 -6.65 -0.19
N GLU A 124 -6.01 -6.16 0.47
CA GLU A 124 -4.97 -7.02 1.07
C GLU A 124 -5.56 -7.94 2.15
N LEU A 125 -6.39 -7.41 3.06
CA LEU A 125 -7.03 -8.19 4.12
C LEU A 125 -8.05 -9.20 3.57
N ALA A 126 -8.74 -8.88 2.48
CA ALA A 126 -9.64 -9.76 1.76
C ALA A 126 -8.91 -10.87 0.97
N GLY A 127 -7.58 -10.78 0.87
CA GLY A 127 -6.78 -11.68 0.04
C GLY A 127 -6.93 -11.45 -1.47
N LEU A 128 -7.49 -10.32 -1.89
CA LEU A 128 -7.60 -9.93 -3.30
C LEU A 128 -6.29 -9.36 -3.83
N GLU A 129 -5.49 -8.73 -2.97
CA GLU A 129 -4.17 -8.21 -3.33
C GLU A 129 -3.06 -8.79 -2.44
N VAL A 130 -1.91 -9.06 -3.07
CA VAL A 130 -0.71 -9.47 -2.33
C VAL A 130 -0.05 -8.22 -1.76
N SER A 131 0.15 -8.23 -0.43
CA SER A 131 0.74 -7.09 0.25
C SER A 131 2.09 -6.68 -0.33
N SER A 132 2.36 -5.37 -0.34
CA SER A 132 3.61 -4.80 -0.85
C SER A 132 4.85 -5.46 -0.22
N ARG A 133 4.81 -5.76 1.08
CA ARG A 133 5.89 -6.43 1.80
C ARG A 133 6.13 -7.86 1.32
N VAL A 134 5.06 -8.62 1.05
CA VAL A 134 5.18 -9.98 0.50
C VAL A 134 5.74 -9.92 -0.92
N ARG A 135 5.24 -9.02 -1.77
CA ARG A 135 5.80 -8.77 -3.11
C ARG A 135 7.29 -8.45 -3.06
N GLN A 136 7.70 -7.47 -2.24
CA GLN A 136 9.10 -7.09 -2.08
C GLN A 136 9.98 -8.24 -1.55
N GLY A 137 9.46 -9.04 -0.63
CA GLY A 137 10.16 -10.22 -0.10
C GLY A 137 10.42 -11.27 -1.18
N VAL A 138 9.40 -11.58 -1.99
CA VAL A 138 9.52 -12.51 -3.13
C VAL A 138 10.45 -11.96 -4.19
N SER A 139 10.34 -10.69 -4.56
CA SER A 139 11.25 -10.03 -5.52
C SER A 139 12.70 -10.11 -5.06
N ARG A 140 12.99 -9.79 -3.79
CA ARG A 140 14.35 -9.89 -3.25
C ARG A 140 14.87 -11.32 -3.26
N ALA A 141 14.04 -12.30 -2.94
CA ALA A 141 14.44 -13.71 -2.98
C ALA A 141 14.77 -14.16 -4.41
N LEU A 142 13.97 -13.74 -5.39
CA LEU A 142 14.23 -13.99 -6.81
C LEU A 142 15.53 -13.32 -7.28
N GLU A 143 15.74 -12.05 -6.94
CA GLU A 143 16.99 -11.32 -7.28
C GLU A 143 18.22 -12.04 -6.72
N GLN A 144 18.17 -12.48 -5.46
CA GLN A 144 19.26 -13.24 -4.85
C GLN A 144 19.52 -14.57 -5.56
N GLU A 145 18.46 -15.27 -5.98
CA GLU A 145 18.59 -16.51 -6.73
C GLU A 145 19.19 -16.26 -8.13
N PHE A 146 18.77 -15.19 -8.81
CA PHE A 146 19.33 -14.79 -10.10
C PHE A 146 20.81 -14.45 -9.98
N ASP A 147 21.19 -13.66 -8.98
CA ASP A 147 22.59 -13.30 -8.73
C ASP A 147 23.43 -14.54 -8.41
N ALA A 148 22.92 -15.45 -7.60
CA ALA A 148 23.60 -16.71 -7.30
C ALA A 148 23.81 -17.57 -8.55
N ARG A 149 22.80 -17.67 -9.42
CA ARG A 149 22.90 -18.39 -10.70
C ARG A 149 23.89 -17.72 -11.64
N LEU A 150 23.90 -16.38 -11.70
CA LEU A 150 24.83 -15.63 -12.53
C LEU A 150 26.28 -15.80 -12.06
N GLN A 151 26.52 -15.78 -10.75
CA GLN A 151 27.83 -16.05 -10.17
C GLN A 151 28.28 -17.49 -10.43
N ALA A 152 27.41 -18.47 -10.23
CA ALA A 152 27.72 -19.88 -10.51
C ALA A 152 28.07 -20.10 -11.98
N LEU A 153 27.29 -19.50 -12.89
CA LEU A 153 27.54 -19.58 -14.33
C LEU A 153 28.85 -18.89 -14.71
N THR A 154 29.14 -17.73 -14.13
CA THR A 154 30.40 -17.02 -14.36
C THR A 154 31.60 -17.85 -13.88
N ALA A 155 31.51 -18.44 -12.69
CA ALA A 155 32.56 -19.31 -12.15
C ALA A 155 32.79 -20.56 -13.00
N ASP A 156 31.73 -21.16 -13.54
CA ASP A 156 31.82 -22.29 -14.48
C ASP A 156 32.52 -21.86 -15.78
N TYR A 157 32.13 -20.74 -16.37
CA TYR A 157 32.80 -20.21 -17.57
C TYR A 157 34.27 -19.87 -17.33
N GLU A 158 34.60 -19.26 -16.19
CA GLU A 158 35.98 -18.95 -15.82
C GLU A 158 36.82 -20.22 -15.68
N THR A 159 36.26 -21.25 -15.04
CA THR A 159 36.90 -22.57 -14.90
C THR A 159 37.15 -23.21 -16.26
N ARG A 160 36.14 -23.25 -17.12
CA ARG A 160 36.27 -23.78 -18.50
C ARG A 160 37.28 -23.00 -19.32
N LEU A 161 37.30 -21.67 -19.20
CA LEU A 161 38.30 -20.84 -19.88
C LEU A 161 39.71 -21.10 -19.36
N ALA A 162 39.90 -21.33 -18.06
CA ALA A 162 41.19 -21.67 -17.48
C ALA A 162 41.68 -23.04 -17.97
N GLU A 163 40.81 -24.05 -17.97
CA GLU A 163 41.10 -25.38 -18.50
C GLU A 163 41.45 -25.34 -20.00
N LEU A 164 40.66 -24.58 -20.76
CA LEU A 164 40.91 -24.38 -22.18
C LEU A 164 42.27 -23.69 -22.41
N LYS A 165 42.57 -22.62 -21.66
CA LYS A 165 43.87 -21.93 -21.73
C LYS A 165 45.05 -22.84 -21.37
N ALA A 166 44.87 -23.76 -20.42
CA ALA A 166 45.92 -24.69 -20.01
C ALA A 166 46.17 -25.81 -21.04
N SER A 167 45.11 -26.30 -21.69
CA SER A 167 45.17 -27.39 -22.68
C SER A 167 45.58 -26.91 -24.07
N TYR A 168 45.20 -25.69 -24.46
CA TYR A 168 45.37 -25.16 -25.82
C TYR A 168 46.83 -25.19 -26.34
N PRO A 169 47.85 -24.76 -25.57
CA PRO A 169 49.24 -24.78 -26.05
C PRO A 169 49.74 -26.19 -26.41
N ARG A 170 49.30 -27.21 -25.65
CA ARG A 170 49.72 -28.60 -25.90
C ARG A 170 49.10 -29.15 -27.18
N VAL A 171 47.82 -28.85 -27.42
CA VAL A 171 47.12 -29.27 -28.64
C VAL A 171 47.69 -28.58 -29.87
N VAL A 172 47.98 -27.28 -29.79
CA VAL A 172 48.63 -26.53 -30.86
C VAL A 172 50.02 -27.08 -31.16
N ALA A 173 50.85 -27.31 -30.13
CA ALA A 173 52.20 -27.87 -30.31
C ALA A 173 52.17 -29.25 -30.99
N ARG A 174 51.23 -30.12 -30.60
CA ARG A 174 51.04 -31.43 -31.23
C ARG A 174 50.67 -31.31 -32.71
N ARG A 175 49.70 -30.47 -33.06
CA ARG A 175 49.30 -30.26 -34.46
C ARG A 175 50.41 -29.65 -35.31
N LEU A 176 51.18 -28.72 -34.75
CA LEU A 176 52.35 -28.15 -35.42
C LEU A 176 53.40 -29.24 -35.70
N ALA A 177 53.68 -30.11 -34.72
CA ALA A 177 54.62 -31.22 -34.90
C ALA A 177 54.12 -32.23 -35.95
N GLU A 178 52.84 -32.61 -35.91
CA GLU A 178 52.22 -33.50 -36.89
C GLU A 178 52.26 -32.91 -38.31
N GLY A 179 51.96 -31.61 -38.46
CA GLY A 179 52.04 -30.91 -39.74
C GLY A 179 53.45 -30.82 -40.30
N LEU A 180 54.46 -30.57 -39.46
CA LEU A 180 55.87 -30.55 -39.87
C LEU A 180 56.35 -31.94 -40.30
N LEU A 181 55.94 -33.01 -39.61
CA LEU A 181 56.27 -34.38 -39.97
C LEU A 181 55.61 -34.82 -41.29
N ALA A 182 54.38 -34.36 -41.56
CA ALA A 182 53.67 -34.66 -42.80
C ALA A 182 54.26 -33.94 -44.04
N GLY A 183 54.99 -32.84 -43.85
CA GLY A 183 55.58 -32.03 -44.91
C GLY A 183 56.74 -32.66 -45.69
N GLY A 184 57.27 -33.79 -45.20
CA GLY A 184 58.42 -34.49 -45.79
C GLY A 184 59.77 -33.78 -45.60
N PRO A 185 60.90 -34.47 -45.84
CA PRO A 185 62.24 -33.93 -45.58
C PRO A 185 62.73 -32.87 -46.60
N ASP A 186 62.02 -32.71 -47.72
CA ASP A 186 62.47 -31.89 -48.86
C ASP A 186 61.96 -30.43 -48.83
N ARG A 187 61.15 -30.06 -47.83
CA ARG A 187 60.59 -28.71 -47.67
C ARG A 187 61.18 -28.01 -46.46
N THR A 188 61.48 -26.72 -46.59
CA THR A 188 61.97 -25.92 -45.47
C THR A 188 60.83 -25.56 -44.51
N VAL A 189 61.17 -25.29 -43.24
CA VAL A 189 60.20 -24.85 -42.22
C VAL A 189 59.47 -23.56 -42.68
N ALA A 190 60.17 -22.67 -43.39
CA ALA A 190 59.57 -21.45 -43.94
C ALA A 190 58.51 -21.77 -45.02
N GLU A 191 58.80 -22.69 -45.94
CA GLU A 191 57.85 -23.13 -46.98
C GLU A 191 56.65 -23.89 -46.42
N LEU A 192 56.81 -24.59 -45.29
CA LEU A 192 55.72 -25.27 -44.59
C LEU A 192 54.83 -24.29 -43.83
N LEU A 193 55.41 -23.28 -43.17
CA LEU A 193 54.66 -22.22 -42.48
C LEU A 193 53.91 -21.32 -43.47
N ASP A 194 54.53 -20.97 -44.60
CA ASP A 194 53.88 -20.18 -45.66
C ASP A 194 52.72 -20.96 -46.31
N ALA A 195 52.89 -22.26 -46.56
CA ALA A 195 51.80 -23.11 -47.04
C ALA A 195 50.67 -23.30 -46.01
N ALA A 196 51.00 -23.37 -44.71
CA ALA A 196 50.01 -23.47 -43.64
C ALA A 196 49.23 -22.17 -43.42
N ALA A 197 49.89 -21.01 -43.54
CA ALA A 197 49.26 -19.69 -43.45
C ALA A 197 48.28 -19.41 -44.60
N ASN A 198 48.51 -20.03 -45.76
CA ASN A 198 47.69 -19.91 -46.96
C ASN A 198 46.67 -21.05 -47.14
N ALA A 199 46.61 -22.01 -46.20
CA ALA A 199 45.63 -23.09 -46.22
C ALA A 199 44.27 -22.63 -45.66
N VAL A 200 43.17 -23.23 -46.16
CA VAL A 200 41.81 -23.00 -45.64
C VAL A 200 41.80 -23.29 -44.14
N PRO A 201 41.28 -22.39 -43.28
CA PRO A 201 41.29 -22.61 -41.84
C PRO A 201 40.59 -23.93 -41.52
N VAL A 202 41.36 -24.87 -40.95
CA VAL A 202 40.81 -26.10 -40.40
C VAL A 202 39.84 -25.69 -39.30
N GLY A 203 38.65 -26.29 -39.27
CA GLY A 203 37.58 -25.97 -38.32
C GLY A 203 38.06 -25.98 -36.85
N PRO A 204 37.24 -25.43 -35.93
CA PRO A 204 37.63 -25.26 -34.53
C PRO A 204 38.21 -26.54 -33.94
N VAL A 205 39.16 -26.39 -33.01
CA VAL A 205 39.80 -27.51 -32.32
C VAL A 205 38.72 -28.36 -31.64
N ALA A 206 38.32 -29.46 -32.29
CA ALA A 206 37.47 -30.46 -31.66
C ALA A 206 38.33 -31.22 -30.65
N PHE A 207 38.07 -31.00 -29.37
CA PHE A 207 38.61 -31.82 -28.29
C PHE A 207 37.89 -33.17 -28.36
N ALA A 208 38.63 -34.26 -28.55
CA ALA A 208 38.04 -35.59 -28.48
C ALA A 208 37.54 -35.84 -27.04
N ASP A 209 36.25 -36.17 -26.94
CA ASP A 209 35.44 -36.30 -25.73
C ASP A 209 35.98 -37.24 -24.63
N ASP A 210 35.90 -36.76 -23.38
CA ASP A 210 35.33 -37.52 -22.24
C ASP A 210 34.90 -36.62 -21.04
N ALA A 211 34.91 -35.28 -21.17
CA ALA A 211 34.56 -34.39 -20.04
C ALA A 211 33.68 -33.18 -20.38
N LEU A 212 33.37 -32.91 -21.66
CA LEU A 212 32.72 -31.65 -22.07
C LEU A 212 31.40 -31.79 -22.82
N ASN A 213 30.92 -33.01 -23.11
CA ASN A 213 29.58 -33.24 -23.65
C ASN A 213 28.50 -33.35 -22.55
N GLY A 214 28.47 -32.36 -21.67
CA GLY A 214 27.25 -32.02 -20.92
C GLY A 214 26.33 -31.19 -21.82
N GLU A 215 25.52 -31.87 -22.63
CA GLU A 215 24.27 -31.41 -23.25
C GLU A 215 24.15 -29.91 -23.58
N PHE A 216 24.68 -29.49 -24.73
CA PHE A 216 24.24 -28.27 -25.40
C PHE A 216 22.98 -28.60 -26.24
N ALA A 217 21.82 -28.67 -25.60
CA ALA A 217 20.54 -28.62 -26.29
C ALA A 217 20.25 -27.17 -26.71
N GLY A 218 20.85 -26.73 -27.81
CA GLY A 218 20.44 -25.52 -28.52
C GLY A 218 19.14 -25.80 -29.30
N GLY A 219 18.01 -25.34 -28.77
CA GLY A 219 16.77 -25.14 -29.52
C GLY A 219 16.57 -23.64 -29.84
N PRO A 220 15.95 -23.29 -30.98
CA PRO A 220 15.92 -21.91 -31.47
C PRO A 220 14.97 -21.03 -30.66
N VAL A 221 15.28 -19.73 -30.66
CA VAL A 221 14.41 -18.65 -30.19
C VAL A 221 13.04 -18.70 -30.88
N GLY A 222 11.97 -18.87 -30.10
CA GLY A 222 10.61 -18.73 -30.60
C GLY A 222 9.54 -19.17 -29.61
N GLY A 223 8.69 -18.22 -29.18
CA GLY A 223 7.31 -18.49 -28.82
C GLY A 223 7.02 -18.85 -27.37
N VAL A 224 6.24 -17.96 -26.74
CA VAL A 224 5.35 -18.21 -25.60
C VAL A 224 4.75 -19.62 -25.54
N ALA A 225 4.87 -20.28 -24.38
CA ALA A 225 3.79 -20.97 -23.66
C ALA A 225 4.40 -21.88 -22.57
N ALA A 226 4.04 -21.60 -21.32
CA ALA A 226 4.28 -22.51 -20.21
C ALA A 226 3.56 -23.86 -20.40
N PRO A 227 4.09 -24.94 -19.81
CA PRO A 227 3.23 -25.91 -19.16
C PRO A 227 3.55 -25.96 -17.66
N VAL A 228 2.49 -25.80 -16.87
CA VAL A 228 2.43 -26.06 -15.44
C VAL A 228 2.71 -27.55 -15.18
N PRO A 229 3.45 -27.90 -14.11
CA PRO A 229 3.20 -29.17 -13.44
C PRO A 229 2.79 -28.95 -11.97
N ALA A 230 1.68 -29.57 -11.61
CA ALA A 230 1.30 -29.95 -10.26
C ALA A 230 1.22 -31.49 -10.20
N PRO A 231 1.04 -32.12 -9.03
CA PRO A 231 1.80 -31.97 -7.79
C PRO A 231 2.43 -33.33 -7.42
N ALA A 232 3.59 -33.34 -6.76
CA ALA A 232 4.14 -34.57 -6.19
C ALA A 232 4.78 -34.32 -4.83
N GLU A 233 3.94 -34.46 -3.81
CA GLU A 233 4.15 -35.14 -2.54
C GLU A 233 5.55 -35.12 -1.89
N SER A 234 5.63 -34.26 -0.87
CA SER A 234 6.04 -34.56 0.51
C SER A 234 7.29 -35.39 0.76
N MET A 235 8.37 -34.71 1.17
CA MET A 235 9.33 -35.17 2.18
C MET A 235 9.85 -33.97 3.02
N PRO A 236 10.34 -34.22 4.25
CA PRO A 236 9.91 -33.49 5.44
C PRO A 236 10.71 -32.22 5.72
N VAL A 237 10.02 -31.28 6.35
CA VAL A 237 10.53 -30.03 6.91
C VAL A 237 11.60 -30.32 7.98
N PRO A 238 12.81 -29.75 7.92
CA PRO A 238 13.71 -29.77 9.06
C PRO A 238 13.14 -28.89 10.17
N ALA A 239 12.96 -29.49 11.35
CA ALA A 239 12.47 -28.83 12.54
C ALA A 239 13.28 -27.56 12.86
N ALA A 240 12.56 -26.45 13.02
CA ALA A 240 13.11 -25.20 13.51
C ALA A 240 13.74 -25.40 14.91
N PRO A 241 14.88 -24.76 15.22
CA PRO A 241 15.40 -24.78 16.57
C PRO A 241 14.42 -24.07 17.51
N SER A 242 13.99 -24.83 18.52
CA SER A 242 13.21 -24.40 19.67
C SER A 242 13.84 -23.15 20.30
N ALA A 243 13.12 -22.04 20.27
CA ALA A 243 13.43 -20.88 21.10
C ALA A 243 13.25 -21.28 22.57
N ALA A 244 14.37 -21.33 23.30
CA ALA A 244 14.38 -21.37 24.75
C ALA A 244 13.83 -20.03 25.32
N PRO A 245 13.27 -20.04 26.54
CA PRO A 245 12.33 -19.04 27.00
C PRO A 245 13.02 -17.72 27.34
N VAL A 246 12.42 -16.62 26.89
CA VAL A 246 12.76 -15.29 27.40
C VAL A 246 12.38 -15.20 28.89
N PRO A 247 13.27 -14.70 29.76
CA PRO A 247 13.01 -14.60 31.20
C PRO A 247 11.92 -13.55 31.48
N SER A 248 10.98 -13.92 32.34
CA SER A 248 9.97 -13.04 32.90
C SER A 248 10.61 -11.81 33.55
N THR A 249 10.28 -10.62 33.03
CA THR A 249 10.55 -9.36 33.72
C THR A 249 9.51 -9.16 34.85
N PRO A 250 9.91 -8.62 36.02
CA PRO A 250 9.14 -8.68 37.26
C PRO A 250 7.89 -7.82 37.26
N ALA A 251 6.94 -8.25 38.09
CA ALA A 251 5.70 -7.58 38.43
C ALA A 251 5.87 -6.07 38.68
N ALA A 252 4.99 -5.29 38.03
CA ALA A 252 4.70 -3.92 38.42
C ALA A 252 4.10 -3.89 39.86
N PRO A 253 4.38 -2.84 40.66
CA PRO A 253 3.90 -2.73 42.03
C PRO A 253 2.38 -2.57 42.10
N PRO A 254 1.74 -2.91 43.24
CA PRO A 254 0.29 -2.89 43.37
C PRO A 254 -0.24 -1.46 43.32
N THR A 255 -1.28 -1.27 42.52
CA THR A 255 -2.23 -0.15 42.61
C THR A 255 -2.79 -0.07 44.03
N PRO A 256 -2.83 1.11 44.68
CA PRO A 256 -3.50 1.25 45.95
C PRO A 256 -5.02 1.08 45.76
N THR A 257 -5.60 0.18 46.55
CA THR A 257 -7.03 -0.12 46.60
C THR A 257 -7.71 0.78 47.66
N ALA A 258 -8.76 1.49 47.20
CA ALA A 258 -9.98 1.91 47.91
C ALA A 258 -9.87 3.02 49.02
N PRO A 259 -10.97 3.73 49.34
CA PRO A 259 -12.21 3.11 49.82
C PRO A 259 -13.40 3.27 48.88
N ALA A 260 -14.22 2.22 48.87
CA ALA A 260 -15.64 2.31 48.57
C ALA A 260 -16.35 3.09 49.68
N GLU A 261 -17.32 3.91 49.29
CA GLU A 261 -18.52 4.13 50.08
C GLU A 261 -19.71 3.72 49.18
N GLU A 262 -20.50 2.80 49.72
CA GLU A 262 -21.77 2.33 49.18
C GLU A 262 -22.83 3.40 49.45
N GLU A 263 -23.69 3.67 48.47
CA GLU A 263 -25.09 4.02 48.71
C GLU A 263 -25.89 3.54 47.48
N ASP A 264 -26.96 2.79 47.78
CA ASP A 264 -27.95 2.23 46.86
C ASP A 264 -28.63 3.35 46.07
N ASP A 265 -28.55 3.32 44.74
CA ASP A 265 -29.55 3.93 43.84
C ASP A 265 -29.32 3.46 42.38
N GLU A 266 -30.28 2.69 41.85
CA GLU A 266 -30.69 2.64 40.43
C GLU A 266 -29.59 2.89 39.37
N LEU A 267 -28.93 1.84 38.83
CA LEU A 267 -28.07 1.79 37.63
C LEU A 267 -27.71 3.15 36.98
N THR A 268 -27.08 4.04 37.73
CA THR A 268 -26.84 5.43 37.32
C THR A 268 -25.51 5.43 36.59
N MET A 269 -25.56 5.35 35.25
CA MET A 269 -24.36 5.49 34.43
C MET A 269 -23.83 6.91 34.59
N GLY A 270 -22.73 7.07 35.31
CA GLY A 270 -22.06 8.35 35.51
C GLY A 270 -21.50 8.92 34.20
N PRO A 271 -21.25 10.23 34.13
CA PRO A 271 -20.70 10.84 32.93
C PRO A 271 -19.29 10.33 32.66
N TYR A 272 -18.94 10.11 31.40
CA TYR A 272 -17.59 9.72 30.98
C TYR A 272 -17.22 10.30 29.61
N ILE A 273 -15.93 10.24 29.29
CA ILE A 273 -15.38 10.65 27.98
C ILE A 273 -14.56 9.49 27.45
N GLU A 274 -14.72 9.17 26.16
CA GLU A 274 -13.82 8.27 25.45
C GLU A 274 -12.51 9.01 25.14
N THR A 275 -11.69 9.21 26.19
CA THR A 275 -10.50 10.05 26.18
C THR A 275 -9.52 9.69 25.06
N ASP A 276 -9.42 8.42 24.70
CA ASP A 276 -8.56 7.93 23.62
C ASP A 276 -8.91 8.50 22.23
N LEU A 277 -10.17 8.88 22.02
CA LEU A 277 -10.68 9.44 20.77
C LEU A 277 -10.69 10.98 20.76
N CYS A 278 -10.17 11.63 21.81
CA CYS A 278 -10.18 13.09 21.93
C CYS A 278 -9.24 13.77 20.93
N THR A 279 -9.79 14.75 20.18
CA THR A 279 -9.07 15.56 19.19
C THR A 279 -8.59 16.92 19.72
N SER A 280 -8.68 17.15 21.04
CA SER A 280 -8.19 18.36 21.72
C SER A 280 -8.72 19.70 21.19
N CYS A 281 -9.97 19.72 20.68
CA CYS A 281 -10.62 20.91 20.12
C CYS A 281 -10.94 22.02 21.15
N ASN A 282 -10.82 21.74 22.45
CA ASN A 282 -11.04 22.66 23.57
C ASN A 282 -12.49 23.16 23.79
N GLU A 283 -13.48 22.60 23.10
CA GLU A 283 -14.89 22.99 23.26
C GLU A 283 -15.43 22.67 24.66
N CYS A 284 -15.25 21.45 25.16
CA CYS A 284 -15.70 21.06 26.51
C CYS A 284 -15.02 21.87 27.61
N ILE A 285 -13.70 22.10 27.49
CA ILE A 285 -12.92 22.91 28.42
C ILE A 285 -13.40 24.37 28.45
N ASN A 286 -13.81 24.91 27.30
CA ASN A 286 -14.35 26.27 27.21
C ASN A 286 -15.71 26.40 27.91
N ILE A 287 -16.50 25.32 27.98
CA ILE A 287 -17.78 25.30 28.71
C ILE A 287 -17.55 25.34 30.22
N ASN A 288 -16.76 24.42 30.76
CA ASN A 288 -16.48 24.38 32.20
C ASN A 288 -15.10 23.77 32.50
N LYS A 289 -14.12 24.64 32.81
CA LYS A 289 -12.73 24.29 33.14
C LYS A 289 -12.54 23.58 34.48
N ARG A 290 -13.57 23.53 35.31
CA ARG A 290 -13.53 22.82 36.60
C ARG A 290 -14.05 21.39 36.46
N MET A 291 -14.95 21.16 35.51
CA MET A 291 -15.53 19.86 35.21
C MET A 291 -14.69 19.05 34.23
N PHE A 292 -14.09 19.70 33.24
CA PHE A 292 -13.24 19.05 32.23
C PHE A 292 -11.77 19.47 32.39
N GLY A 293 -10.87 18.48 32.27
CA GLY A 293 -9.42 18.67 32.31
C GLY A 293 -8.72 18.00 31.13
N TYR A 294 -7.46 18.34 30.93
CA TYR A 294 -6.57 17.64 29.99
C TYR A 294 -5.53 16.84 30.77
N ASN A 295 -5.30 15.60 30.35
CA ASN A 295 -4.19 14.79 30.84
C ASN A 295 -2.85 15.21 30.17
N ASP A 296 -1.77 14.49 30.48
CA ASP A 296 -0.43 14.79 29.97
C ASP A 296 -0.32 14.66 28.44
N THR A 297 -1.16 13.84 27.81
CA THR A 297 -1.25 13.65 26.35
C THR A 297 -2.21 14.63 25.67
N LYS A 298 -2.76 15.62 26.39
CA LYS A 298 -3.76 16.60 25.92
C LYS A 298 -5.09 15.99 25.48
N GLN A 299 -5.47 14.86 26.05
CA GLN A 299 -6.80 14.27 25.86
C GLN A 299 -7.73 14.67 27.01
N ALA A 300 -8.97 15.01 26.66
CA ALA A 300 -9.94 15.50 27.62
C ALA A 300 -10.46 14.36 28.51
N PHE A 301 -10.57 14.63 29.80
CA PHE A 301 -11.19 13.74 30.78
C PHE A 301 -12.09 14.55 31.72
N ILE A 302 -12.99 13.85 32.42
CA ILE A 302 -13.84 14.49 33.44
C ILE A 302 -13.05 14.58 34.73
N GLN A 303 -12.71 15.80 35.13
CA GLN A 303 -11.92 16.07 36.33
C GLN A 303 -12.81 16.05 37.58
N ASP A 304 -13.95 16.73 37.52
CA ASP A 304 -14.91 16.79 38.61
C ASP A 304 -16.34 16.80 38.04
N PRO A 305 -17.03 15.65 38.03
CA PRO A 305 -18.41 15.54 37.53
C PRO A 305 -19.41 16.44 38.26
N LYS A 306 -19.11 16.88 39.49
CA LYS A 306 -19.99 17.69 40.33
C LYS A 306 -19.68 19.19 40.23
N ALA A 307 -18.67 19.58 39.47
CA ALA A 307 -18.27 20.98 39.31
C ALA A 307 -19.11 21.78 38.29
N GLY A 308 -20.10 21.15 37.66
CA GLY A 308 -20.99 21.75 36.67
C GLY A 308 -22.41 21.18 36.75
N THR A 309 -23.27 21.67 35.86
CA THR A 309 -24.67 21.18 35.74
C THR A 309 -24.78 20.08 34.68
N PHE A 310 -25.80 19.24 34.76
CA PHE A 310 -26.10 18.27 33.70
C PHE A 310 -26.32 18.95 32.34
N ALA A 311 -26.91 20.14 32.33
CA ALA A 311 -27.04 20.97 31.14
C ALA A 311 -25.69 21.37 30.51
N GLU A 312 -24.61 21.51 31.29
CA GLU A 312 -23.26 21.76 30.78
C GLU A 312 -22.63 20.50 30.19
N LEU A 313 -22.86 19.33 30.79
CA LEU A 313 -22.42 18.04 30.24
C LEU A 313 -23.08 17.76 28.88
N VAL A 314 -24.40 17.95 28.77
CA VAL A 314 -25.13 17.75 27.51
C VAL A 314 -24.67 18.74 26.44
N ARG A 315 -24.47 20.02 26.78
CA ARG A 315 -23.91 21.00 25.84
C ARG A 315 -22.50 20.64 25.39
N ALA A 316 -21.67 20.10 26.28
CA ALA A 316 -20.34 19.63 25.93
C ALA A 316 -20.39 18.46 24.95
N ALA A 317 -21.30 17.52 25.15
CA ALA A 317 -21.54 16.41 24.22
C ALA A 317 -21.98 16.90 22.83
N GLU A 318 -22.94 17.81 22.78
CA GLU A 318 -23.42 18.39 21.52
C GLU A 318 -22.36 19.21 20.77
N GLN A 319 -21.46 19.88 21.50
CA GLN A 319 -20.39 20.69 20.91
C GLN A 319 -19.12 19.89 20.64
N CYS A 320 -19.05 18.62 21.07
CA CYS A 320 -17.88 17.79 20.82
C CYS A 320 -17.84 17.37 19.35
N PRO A 321 -16.85 17.82 18.56
CA PRO A 321 -16.76 17.45 17.15
C PRO A 321 -16.46 15.96 16.95
N ALA A 322 -15.91 15.30 17.97
CA ALA A 322 -15.64 13.86 17.97
C ALA A 322 -16.82 13.03 18.49
N GLY A 323 -17.81 13.65 19.16
CA GLY A 323 -18.96 12.93 19.72
C GLY A 323 -18.64 11.97 20.87
N ILE A 324 -17.54 12.20 21.59
CA ILE A 324 -16.94 11.25 22.55
C ILE A 324 -17.33 11.50 24.02
N ILE A 325 -18.25 12.43 24.28
CA ILE A 325 -18.64 12.83 25.64
C ILE A 325 -20.02 12.25 25.91
N HIS A 326 -20.12 11.46 26.98
CA HIS A 326 -21.32 10.77 27.40
C HIS A 326 -21.81 11.41 28.71
N PRO A 327 -22.89 12.21 28.70
CA PRO A 327 -23.40 12.90 29.88
C PRO A 327 -23.93 11.95 30.97
N GLY A 328 -24.31 10.72 30.60
CA GLY A 328 -24.87 9.75 31.52
C GLY A 328 -26.18 10.20 32.15
N THR A 329 -26.43 9.75 33.37
CA THR A 329 -27.60 10.12 34.16
C THR A 329 -27.32 11.39 34.99
N PRO A 330 -28.28 12.31 35.15
CA PRO A 330 -28.09 13.53 35.94
C PRO A 330 -27.73 13.23 37.39
N LEU A 331 -26.64 13.83 37.87
CA LEU A 331 -26.14 13.69 39.25
C LEU A 331 -26.93 14.51 40.27
N ASP A 332 -27.56 15.62 39.85
CA ASP A 332 -28.43 16.44 40.70
C ASP A 332 -29.88 16.39 40.16
N PRO A 333 -30.81 15.72 40.89
CA PRO A 333 -32.22 15.64 40.50
C PRO A 333 -32.98 16.98 40.56
N ASN A 334 -32.42 18.03 41.16
CA ASN A 334 -33.09 19.31 41.39
C ASN A 334 -32.73 20.39 40.36
N GLU A 335 -32.01 20.04 39.28
CA GLU A 335 -31.68 21.02 38.24
C GLU A 335 -32.93 21.50 37.46
N PRO A 336 -32.98 22.78 37.05
CA PRO A 336 -34.08 23.28 36.23
C PRO A 336 -34.07 22.63 34.83
N ASP A 337 -35.26 22.42 34.26
CA ASP A 337 -35.47 21.87 32.91
C ASP A 337 -34.84 20.47 32.68
N LEU A 338 -34.73 19.65 33.72
CA LEU A 338 -34.02 18.38 33.70
C LEU A 338 -34.56 17.39 32.64
N ASP A 339 -35.88 17.30 32.47
CA ASP A 339 -36.52 16.45 31.44
C ASP A 339 -36.09 16.85 30.01
N LYS A 340 -35.98 18.15 29.75
CA LYS A 340 -35.53 18.68 28.46
C LYS A 340 -34.09 18.29 28.20
N TRP A 341 -33.24 18.34 29.21
CA TRP A 341 -31.83 17.97 29.08
C TRP A 341 -31.65 16.46 28.94
N ARG A 342 -32.45 15.63 29.63
CA ARG A 342 -32.47 14.17 29.43
C ARG A 342 -32.80 13.79 27.99
N ALA A 343 -33.83 14.42 27.41
CA ALA A 343 -34.22 14.17 26.02
C ALA A 343 -33.11 14.53 25.00
N ARG A 344 -32.28 15.55 25.31
CA ARG A 344 -31.14 15.93 24.48
C ARG A 344 -29.90 15.06 24.70
N ALA A 345 -29.81 14.41 25.86
CA ALA A 345 -28.72 13.51 26.20
C ALA A 345 -28.89 12.12 25.56
N GLU A 346 -30.12 11.72 25.20
CA GLU A 346 -30.45 10.40 24.66
C GLU A 346 -29.56 9.91 23.50
N PRO A 347 -29.13 10.75 22.53
CA PRO A 347 -28.22 10.32 21.47
C PRO A 347 -26.79 9.98 21.93
N PHE A 348 -26.44 10.34 23.17
CA PHE A 348 -25.10 10.23 23.75
C PHE A 348 -25.03 9.24 24.94
N LEU A 349 -26.13 8.52 25.22
CA LEU A 349 -26.23 7.55 26.31
C LEU A 349 -25.71 6.16 25.92
#